data_AF-A0A370BC48-F1
#
_entry.id   AF-A0A370BC48-F1
#
_cell.length_a   1.000
_cell.length_b   1.000
_cell.length_c   1.000
_cell.angle_alpha   90.00
_cell.angle_beta   90.00
_cell.angle_gamma   90.00
#
_symmetry.space_group_name_H-M   'P 1'
#
loop_
_entity.id
_entity.type
_entity.pdbx_description
1 polymer ?
#
loop_
_entity_poly.entity_id
_entity_poly.type
_entity_poly.pdbx_seq_one_letter_code
_entity_poly.pdbx_strand_id
1 'polypeptide(L)'
;MSLTRRRVNESLAKTDRFLGGHTPPTRFQLFVARHPSAVGLVAAAPLTLASLVTVLPSDGPAEALVGVAIGAVIGATFGVSAFLERVRQQRLIAQGLYTPPERPRRPRGRR
;
A
#
# COMPACT_ATOMS: atom_id res chain seq x y z
N MET A 1 4.89 -22.32 -17.51
CA MET A 1 3.86 -21.89 -16.53
C MET A 1 2.70 -22.86 -16.59
N SER A 2 2.32 -23.51 -15.47
CA SER A 2 1.27 -24.53 -15.47
C SER A 2 -0.12 -23.93 -15.75
N LEU A 3 -0.98 -24.70 -16.44
CA LEU A 3 -2.35 -24.31 -16.81
C LEU A 3 -3.19 -23.86 -15.59
N THR A 4 -2.93 -24.46 -14.42
CA THR A 4 -3.58 -24.13 -13.15
C THR A 4 -3.31 -22.68 -12.72
N ARG A 5 -2.06 -22.21 -12.85
CA ARG A 5 -1.66 -20.85 -12.46
C ARG A 5 -2.32 -19.79 -13.34
N ARG A 6 -2.54 -20.11 -14.63
CA ARG A 6 -3.21 -19.21 -15.59
C ARG A 6 -4.70 -19.05 -15.27
N ARG A 7 -5.41 -20.15 -14.99
CA ARG A 7 -6.83 -20.11 -14.63
C ARG A 7 -7.10 -19.31 -13.34
N VAL A 8 -6.26 -19.50 -12.31
CA VAL A 8 -6.38 -18.73 -11.06
C VAL A 8 -6.14 -17.24 -11.30
N ASN A 9 -5.13 -16.89 -12.10
CA ASN A 9 -4.88 -15.48 -12.43
C ASN A 9 -6.03 -14.85 -13.22
N GLU A 10 -6.67 -15.61 -14.12
CA GLU A 10 -7.82 -15.14 -14.89
C GLU A 10 -9.07 -14.96 -14.01
N SER A 11 -9.33 -15.87 -13.07
CA SER A 11 -10.45 -15.71 -12.14
C SER A 11 -10.24 -14.51 -11.23
N LEU A 12 -9.03 -14.34 -10.66
CA LEU A 12 -8.68 -13.18 -9.85
C LEU A 12 -8.78 -11.88 -10.65
N ALA A 13 -8.32 -11.87 -11.89
CA ALA A 13 -8.45 -10.70 -12.77
C ALA A 13 -9.91 -10.37 -13.07
N LYS A 14 -10.78 -11.37 -13.27
CA LYS A 14 -12.22 -11.12 -13.48
C LYS A 14 -12.87 -10.54 -12.22
N THR A 15 -12.55 -11.08 -11.05
CA THR A 15 -13.04 -10.56 -9.77
C THR A 15 -12.56 -9.13 -9.52
N ASP A 16 -11.28 -8.85 -9.78
CA ASP A 16 -10.71 -7.50 -9.68
C ASP A 16 -11.44 -6.51 -10.58
N ARG A 17 -11.71 -6.88 -11.85
CA ARG A 17 -12.50 -6.04 -12.77
C ARG A 17 -13.92 -5.79 -12.27
N PHE A 18 -14.58 -6.82 -11.73
CA PHE A 18 -15.92 -6.72 -11.17
C PHE A 18 -15.98 -5.79 -9.96
N LEU A 19 -14.95 -5.81 -9.11
CA LEU A 19 -14.82 -4.95 -7.93
C LEU A 19 -14.36 -3.51 -8.25
N GLY A 20 -14.38 -3.09 -9.52
CA GLY A 20 -13.97 -1.74 -9.90
C GLY A 20 -12.47 -1.60 -10.19
N GLY A 21 -11.81 -2.70 -10.59
CA GLY A 21 -10.41 -2.70 -11.04
C GLY A 21 -10.13 -1.75 -12.20
N HIS A 22 -11.16 -1.36 -12.97
CA HIS A 22 -11.09 -0.39 -14.07
C HIS A 22 -11.49 1.05 -13.69
N THR A 23 -11.96 1.28 -12.47
CA THR A 23 -12.36 2.60 -12.00
C THR A 23 -11.12 3.48 -11.80
N PRO A 24 -11.15 4.76 -12.21
CA PRO A 24 -10.04 5.67 -12.00
C PRO A 24 -9.70 5.78 -10.50
N PRO A 25 -8.40 5.81 -10.14
CA PRO A 25 -7.98 5.84 -8.75
C PRO A 25 -8.40 7.15 -8.07
N THR A 26 -8.80 7.05 -6.81
CA THR A 26 -9.15 8.23 -6.00
C THR A 26 -7.90 9.04 -5.64
N ARG A 27 -8.08 10.30 -5.22
CA ARG A 27 -6.97 11.15 -4.76
C ARG A 27 -6.17 10.51 -3.63
N PHE A 28 -6.85 9.80 -2.73
CA PHE A 28 -6.22 9.06 -1.64
C PHE A 28 -5.42 7.87 -2.14
N GLN A 29 -5.96 7.06 -3.05
CA GLN A 29 -5.23 5.95 -3.67
C GLN A 29 -3.99 6.41 -4.45
N LEU A 30 -4.08 7.55 -5.13
CA LEU A 30 -2.93 8.18 -5.80
C LEU A 30 -1.85 8.61 -4.81
N PHE A 31 -2.24 9.16 -3.66
CA PHE A 31 -1.30 9.54 -2.61
C PHE A 31 -0.61 8.31 -2.02
N VAL A 32 -1.39 7.30 -1.64
CA VAL A 32 -0.92 6.05 -1.03
C VAL A 32 0.05 5.31 -1.96
N ALA A 33 -0.30 5.16 -3.24
CA ALA A 33 0.53 4.49 -4.24
C ALA A 33 1.88 5.18 -4.50
N ARG A 34 2.00 6.48 -4.24
CA ARG A 34 3.25 7.23 -4.40
C ARG A 34 4.24 6.97 -3.28
N HIS A 35 3.76 6.61 -2.09
CA HIS A 35 4.61 6.48 -0.90
C HIS A 35 4.34 5.18 -0.10
N PRO A 36 4.51 3.98 -0.69
CA PRO A 36 4.20 2.72 -0.01
C PRO A 36 4.91 2.56 1.34
N SER A 37 6.21 2.89 1.40
CA SER A 37 7.00 2.80 2.63
C SER A 37 6.52 3.79 3.70
N ALA A 38 6.17 5.02 3.29
CA ALA A 38 5.67 6.01 4.24
C ALA A 38 4.30 5.61 4.80
N VAL A 39 3.42 5.07 3.95
CA VAL A 39 2.11 4.56 4.39
C VAL A 39 2.27 3.41 5.38
N GLY A 40 3.16 2.46 5.10
CA GLY A 40 3.45 1.37 6.02
C GLY A 40 4.01 1.85 7.36
N LEU A 41 4.95 2.79 7.35
CA LEU A 41 5.54 3.37 8.57
C LEU A 41 4.51 4.15 9.39
N VAL A 42 3.70 4.99 8.74
CA VAL A 42 2.63 5.76 9.40
C VAL A 42 1.58 4.84 10.01
N ALA A 43 1.28 3.70 9.38
CA ALA A 43 0.36 2.71 9.93
C ALA A 43 0.96 1.94 11.13
N ALA A 44 2.26 1.61 11.09
CA ALA A 44 2.94 0.88 12.16
C ALA A 44 3.21 1.76 13.40
N ALA A 45 3.65 3.01 13.19
CA ALA A 45 4.23 3.84 14.25
C ALA A 45 3.31 4.05 15.47
N PRO A 46 2.00 4.36 15.33
CA PRO A 46 1.13 4.56 16.49
C PRO A 46 1.00 3.30 17.35
N LEU A 47 0.94 2.12 16.74
CA LEU A 47 0.79 0.84 17.43
C LEU A 47 2.08 0.44 18.14
N THR A 48 3.21 0.58 17.45
CA THR A 48 4.52 0.35 18.04
C THR A 48 4.75 1.28 19.23
N LEU A 49 4.49 2.59 19.07
CA LEU A 49 4.64 3.57 20.14
C LEU A 49 3.69 3.31 21.31
N ALA A 50 2.41 3.00 21.03
CA ALA A 50 1.46 2.65 22.07
C ALA A 50 1.98 1.47 22.90
N SER A 51 2.43 0.40 22.24
CA SER A 51 2.98 -0.76 22.96
C SER A 51 4.18 -0.44 23.82
N LEU A 52 5.07 0.44 23.36
CA LEU A 52 6.26 0.82 24.13
C LEU A 52 5.92 1.70 25.34
N VAL A 53 4.84 2.48 25.28
CA VAL A 53 4.42 3.38 26.37
C VAL A 53 3.52 2.66 27.39
N THR A 54 2.74 1.66 26.96
CA THR A 54 1.74 1.00 27.82
C THR A 54 2.26 -0.20 28.59
N VAL A 55 3.44 -0.74 28.24
CA VAL A 55 4.03 -1.89 28.93
C VAL A 55 4.55 -1.45 30.30
N LEU A 56 4.02 -2.06 31.36
CA LEU A 56 4.49 -1.80 32.72
C LEU A 56 5.85 -2.48 32.94
N PRO A 57 6.64 -2.01 33.91
CA PRO A 57 7.88 -2.70 34.29
C PRO A 57 7.69 -4.17 34.70
N SER A 58 6.49 -4.56 35.14
CA SER A 58 6.11 -5.92 35.51
C SER A 58 5.92 -6.89 34.34
N ASP A 59 5.62 -6.36 33.16
CA ASP A 59 5.10 -7.08 32.01
C ASP A 59 6.22 -7.75 31.19
N GLY A 60 7.47 -7.40 31.51
CA GLY A 60 8.66 -7.96 30.87
C GLY A 60 8.82 -7.53 29.39
N PRO A 61 9.99 -7.81 28.80
CA PRO A 61 10.29 -7.38 27.43
C PRO A 61 9.46 -8.09 26.36
N ALA A 62 8.86 -9.24 26.67
CA ALA A 62 8.08 -10.02 25.73
C ALA A 62 6.79 -9.29 25.31
N GLU A 63 6.12 -8.60 26.23
CA GLU A 63 4.87 -7.90 25.93
C GLU A 63 5.08 -6.69 25.01
N ALA A 64 6.19 -5.96 25.20
CA ALA A 64 6.62 -4.90 24.27
C ALA A 64 6.89 -5.46 22.87
N LEU A 65 7.55 -6.63 22.76
CA LEU A 65 7.83 -7.27 21.48
C LEU A 65 6.57 -7.70 20.74
N VAL A 66 5.53 -8.13 21.44
CA VAL A 66 4.23 -8.48 20.82
C VAL A 66 3.62 -7.27 20.15
N GLY A 67 3.60 -6.11 20.81
CA GLY A 67 3.06 -4.89 20.23
C GLY A 67 3.88 -4.36 19.05
N VAL A 68 5.22 -4.44 19.13
CA VAL A 68 6.12 -4.15 17.99
C VAL A 68 5.81 -5.08 16.81
N ALA A 69 5.63 -6.38 17.05
CA ALA A 69 5.33 -7.36 16.01
C ALA A 69 3.98 -7.08 15.34
N ILE A 70 2.94 -6.75 16.12
CA ILE A 70 1.62 -6.35 15.59
C ILE A 70 1.74 -5.09 14.73
N GLY A 71 2.43 -4.06 15.23
CA GLY A 71 2.70 -2.83 14.48
C GLY A 71 3.42 -3.11 13.16
N ALA A 72 4.42 -3.99 13.17
CA ALA A 72 5.16 -4.39 11.97
C ALA A 72 4.28 -5.13 10.95
N VAL A 73 3.43 -6.07 11.39
CA VAL A 73 2.50 -6.80 10.51
C VAL A 73 1.50 -5.86 9.86
N ILE A 74 0.94 -4.93 10.64
CA ILE A 74 0.00 -3.93 10.13
C ILE A 74 0.70 -3.00 9.14
N GLY A 75 1.86 -2.46 9.50
CA GLY A 75 2.66 -1.62 8.61
C GLY A 75 3.02 -2.31 7.30
N ALA A 76 3.44 -3.57 7.36
CA ALA A 76 3.71 -4.38 6.18
C ALA A 76 2.47 -4.56 5.31
N THR A 77 1.31 -4.85 5.92
CA THR A 77 0.04 -5.03 5.21
C THR A 77 -0.35 -3.76 4.45
N PHE A 78 -0.27 -2.60 5.10
CA PHE A 78 -0.57 -1.30 4.48
C PHE A 78 0.46 -0.92 3.40
N GLY A 79 1.75 -1.16 3.66
CA GLY A 79 2.82 -0.90 2.70
C GLY A 79 2.71 -1.77 1.45
N VAL A 80 2.41 -3.06 1.61
CA VAL A 80 2.17 -3.98 0.49
C VAL A 80 0.92 -3.57 -0.27
N SER A 81 -0.17 -3.24 0.41
CA SER A 81 -1.41 -2.78 -0.24
C SER A 81 -1.18 -1.52 -1.07
N ALA A 82 -0.41 -0.56 -0.54
CA ALA A 82 -0.02 0.64 -1.26
C ALA A 82 0.86 0.35 -2.49
N PHE A 83 1.77 -0.62 -2.37
CA PHE A 83 2.58 -1.09 -3.49
C PHE A 83 1.73 -1.78 -4.56
N LEU A 84 0.78 -2.63 -4.18
CA LEU A 84 -0.15 -3.27 -5.09
C LEU A 84 -1.03 -2.24 -5.81
N GLU A 85 -1.49 -1.21 -5.12
CA GLU A 85 -2.24 -0.11 -5.74
C GLU A 85 -1.38 0.65 -6.76
N ARG A 86 -0.08 0.84 -6.49
CA ARG A 86 0.86 1.40 -7.48
C ARG A 86 0.96 0.54 -8.73
N VAL A 87 1.05 -0.79 -8.57
CA VAL A 87 1.05 -1.73 -9.70
C VAL A 87 -0.28 -1.68 -10.46
N ARG A 88 -1.42 -1.59 -9.75
CA ARG A 88 -2.75 -1.43 -10.36
C ARG A 88 -2.82 -0.18 -11.21
N GLN A 89 -2.37 0.96 -10.68
CA GLN A 89 -2.33 2.23 -11.41
C GLN A 89 -1.42 2.15 -12.64
N GLN A 90 -0.26 1.51 -12.55
CA GLN A 90 0.61 1.29 -13.71
C GLN A 90 -0.07 0.45 -14.80
N ARG A 91 -0.82 -0.58 -14.41
CA ARG A 91 -1.60 -1.40 -15.36
C ARG A 91 -2.70 -0.60 -16.04
N LEU A 92 -3.43 0.24 -15.29
CA LEU A 92 -4.46 1.11 -15.86
C LEU A 92 -3.90 2.10 -16.88
N ILE A 93 -2.72 2.67 -16.58
CA ILE A 93 -2.00 3.55 -17.50
C ILE A 93 -1.58 2.80 -18.76
N ALA A 94 -0.99 1.60 -18.60
CA ALA A 94 -0.56 0.77 -19.72
C ALA A 94 -1.72 0.33 -20.62
N GLN A 95 -2.93 0.20 -20.06
CA GLN A 95 -4.15 -0.13 -20.80
C GLN A 95 -4.85 1.09 -21.41
N GLY A 96 -4.35 2.31 -21.20
CA GLY A 96 -4.99 3.55 -21.66
C GLY A 96 -6.31 3.88 -20.93
N LEU A 97 -6.60 3.20 -19.82
CA LEU A 97 -7.82 3.39 -19.04
C LEU A 97 -7.72 4.56 -18.05
N TYR A 98 -6.49 5.01 -17.77
CA TYR A 98 -6.24 6.10 -16.83
C TYR A 98 -5.05 6.93 -17.28
N THR A 99 -5.27 8.24 -17.41
CA THR A 99 -4.18 9.22 -17.60
C THR A 99 -3.87 9.85 -16.25
N PRO A 100 -2.64 9.72 -15.73
CA PRO A 100 -2.29 10.35 -14.48
C PRO A 100 -2.33 11.87 -14.64
N PRO A 101 -2.76 12.64 -13.62
CA PRO A 101 -2.80 14.08 -13.69
C PRO A 101 -1.41 14.62 -14.02
N GLU A 102 -1.32 15.51 -15.00
CA GLU A 102 -0.06 16.16 -15.36
C GLU A 102 0.55 16.77 -14.10
N ARG A 103 1.79 16.37 -13.78
CA ARG A 103 2.54 17.07 -12.74
C ARG A 103 2.75 18.50 -13.25
N PRO A 104 2.45 19.55 -12.45
CA PRO A 104 2.83 20.89 -12.84
C PRO A 104 4.33 20.89 -13.12
N ARG A 105 4.70 21.11 -14.38
CA ARG A 105 6.10 21.26 -14.78
C ARG A 105 6.61 22.44 -13.97
N ARG A 106 7.47 22.19 -12.98
CA ARG A 106 8.20 23.28 -12.33
C ARG A 106 8.87 24.06 -13.45
N PRO A 107 8.65 25.39 -13.58
CA PRO A 107 9.34 26.16 -14.59
C PRO A 107 10.83 25.93 -14.38
N ARG A 108 11.48 25.35 -15.40
CA ARG A 108 12.94 25.31 -15.47
C ARG A 108 13.36 26.77 -15.50
N GLY A 109 13.82 27.29 -14.36
CA GLY A 109 14.38 28.63 -14.29
C GLY A 109 15.43 28.74 -15.37
N ARG A 110 15.17 29.58 -16.37
CA ARG A 110 16.22 30.13 -17.22
C ARG A 110 17.08 30.97 -16.29
N ARG A 111 18.30 30.51 -16.03
CA ARG A 111 19.39 31.39 -15.59
C ARG A 111 19.80 32.26 -16.78
#